data_AF-A0A7L1A4P7-F1
#
_entry.id   AF-A0A7L1A4P7-F1
#
_cell.length_a   1.000
_cell.length_b   1.000
_cell.length_c   1.000
_cell.angle_alpha   90.00
_cell.angle_beta   90.00
_cell.angle_gamma   90.00
#
_symmetry.space_group_name_H-M   'P 1'
#
loop_
_entity.id
_entity.type
_entity.pdbx_description
1 polymer ?
#
loop_
_entity_poly.entity_id
_entity_poly.type
_entity_poly.pdbx_seq_one_letter_code
_entity_poly.pdbx_strand_id
1 'polypeptide(L)'
;PPGRDRPARSPRIYTRTGDKGFSSTFTGERRPKGDRIFEALGATDELSSAIGLAGEFSSEKGHTFVEQLHKVQCMLQDVGSNLATPLSSAREAHRKRTSFSEKPVLELEQWIDSYSEQLPPLTAFILPSGGRSSAALHFSRAVCRRAERCVVPLVQAGEADPNVAKYLNRLSDYLFVLARYAAMKEGKEEKIYIKPEP
;
A
#
# COMPACT_ATOMS: atom_id res chain seq x y z
N PRO A 1 -1.60 -17.09 51.77
CA PRO A 1 -1.55 -17.83 50.48
C PRO A 1 -1.47 -16.86 49.30
N PRO A 2 -0.33 -16.75 48.60
CA PRO A 2 -0.23 -15.87 47.46
C PRO A 2 -1.10 -16.41 46.33
N GLY A 3 -1.99 -15.55 45.83
CA GLY A 3 -2.90 -15.84 44.73
C GLY A 3 -2.10 -16.17 43.48
N ARG A 4 -2.46 -17.29 42.85
CA ARG A 4 -1.88 -17.72 41.58
C ARG A 4 -2.21 -16.69 40.50
N ASP A 5 -1.20 -15.96 40.03
CA ASP A 5 -1.24 -15.31 38.73
C ASP A 5 -1.51 -16.38 37.66
N ARG A 6 -2.70 -16.34 37.05
CA ARG A 6 -2.95 -17.11 35.84
C ARG A 6 -2.19 -16.40 34.72
N PRO A 7 -1.27 -17.06 34.00
CA PRO A 7 -0.64 -16.45 32.84
C PRO A 7 -1.72 -16.09 31.82
N ALA A 8 -1.75 -14.82 31.40
CA ALA A 8 -2.63 -14.36 30.34
C ALA A 8 -2.38 -15.23 29.11
N ARG A 9 -3.37 -16.01 28.72
CA ARG A 9 -3.29 -16.90 27.56
C ARG A 9 -3.17 -16.01 26.33
N SER A 10 -2.01 -15.99 25.68
CA SER A 10 -1.85 -15.29 24.40
C SER A 10 -2.94 -15.77 23.44
N PRO A 11 -3.70 -14.85 22.81
CA PRO A 11 -4.74 -15.23 21.86
C PRO A 11 -4.11 -16.11 20.77
N ARG A 12 -4.74 -17.26 20.47
CA ARG A 12 -4.29 -18.09 19.35
C ARG A 12 -4.51 -17.31 18.06
N ILE A 13 -3.47 -17.24 17.22
CA ILE A 13 -3.52 -16.52 15.94
C ILE A 13 -4.58 -17.11 14.99
N TYR A 14 -4.81 -18.43 15.04
CA TYR A 14 -5.79 -19.11 14.20
C TYR A 14 -7.09 -19.45 14.96
N THR A 15 -8.23 -19.29 14.28
CA THR A 15 -9.57 -19.60 14.83
C THR A 15 -10.28 -20.75 14.11
N ARG A 16 -9.80 -21.16 12.92
CA ARG A 16 -10.41 -22.15 12.01
C ARG A 16 -11.78 -21.77 11.44
N THR A 17 -12.30 -20.56 11.74
CA THR A 17 -13.61 -20.11 11.24
C THR A 17 -13.63 -19.90 9.71
N GLY A 18 -12.44 -19.74 9.12
CA GLY A 18 -12.25 -19.54 7.68
C GLY A 18 -11.90 -20.78 6.87
N ASP A 19 -11.87 -21.97 7.47
CA ASP A 19 -11.46 -23.23 6.81
C ASP A 19 -12.43 -23.64 5.68
N LYS A 20 -13.69 -23.19 5.76
CA LYS A 20 -14.70 -23.40 4.72
C LYS A 20 -14.64 -22.38 3.57
N GLY A 21 -13.59 -21.53 3.53
CA GLY A 21 -13.41 -20.53 2.46
C GLY A 21 -14.21 -19.23 2.64
N PHE A 22 -14.70 -18.92 3.85
CA PHE A 22 -15.43 -17.69 4.16
C PHE A 22 -14.67 -16.82 5.17
N SER A 23 -14.84 -15.51 5.10
CA SER A 23 -14.31 -14.56 6.09
C SER A 23 -15.36 -13.50 6.43
N SER A 24 -15.09 -12.66 7.42
CA SER A 24 -15.99 -11.58 7.82
C SER A 24 -15.40 -10.22 7.45
N THR A 25 -16.24 -9.31 6.96
CA THR A 25 -15.94 -7.88 6.85
C THR A 25 -16.00 -7.22 8.23
N PHE A 26 -15.59 -5.96 8.35
CA PHE A 26 -15.71 -5.17 9.58
C PHE A 26 -17.15 -4.80 9.94
N THR A 27 -18.10 -4.98 9.01
CA THR A 27 -19.54 -4.85 9.30
C THR A 27 -20.13 -6.11 9.93
N GLY A 28 -19.35 -7.19 10.01
CA GLY A 28 -19.76 -8.50 10.52
C GLY A 28 -20.36 -9.42 9.45
N GLU A 29 -20.53 -8.91 8.23
CA GLU A 29 -21.03 -9.69 7.10
C GLU A 29 -20.04 -10.79 6.71
N ARG A 30 -20.54 -12.02 6.54
CA ARG A 30 -19.71 -13.15 6.06
C ARG A 30 -19.79 -13.26 4.55
N ARG A 31 -18.62 -13.25 3.90
CA ARG A 31 -18.48 -13.38 2.45
C ARG A 31 -17.47 -14.47 2.08
N PRO A 32 -17.56 -15.09 0.89
CA PRO A 32 -16.53 -16.00 0.40
C PRO A 32 -15.18 -15.29 0.28
N LYS A 33 -14.06 -15.96 0.54
CA LYS A 33 -12.71 -15.37 0.47
C LYS A 33 -12.31 -14.91 -0.94
N GLY A 34 -12.99 -15.40 -1.98
CA GLY A 34 -12.82 -14.93 -3.37
C GLY A 34 -13.65 -13.69 -3.71
N ASP A 35 -14.38 -13.11 -2.76
CA ASP A 35 -15.08 -11.83 -2.97
C ASP A 35 -14.08 -10.69 -3.22
N ARG A 36 -14.47 -9.74 -4.07
CA ARG A 36 -13.66 -8.60 -4.50
C ARG A 36 -13.15 -7.74 -3.34
N ILE A 37 -13.90 -7.67 -2.24
CA ILE A 37 -13.46 -7.00 -1.02
C ILE A 37 -12.18 -7.64 -0.49
N PHE A 38 -12.13 -8.97 -0.38
CA PHE A 38 -10.96 -9.67 0.12
C PHE A 38 -9.81 -9.69 -0.90
N GLU A 39 -10.10 -9.67 -2.19
CA GLU A 39 -9.08 -9.47 -3.22
C GLU A 39 -8.40 -8.09 -3.06
N ALA A 40 -9.17 -7.02 -2.91
CA ALA A 40 -8.65 -5.68 -2.69
C ALA A 40 -7.88 -5.55 -1.36
N LEU A 41 -8.38 -6.18 -0.28
CA LEU A 41 -7.68 -6.25 1.00
C LEU A 41 -6.34 -6.98 0.87
N GLY A 42 -6.33 -8.16 0.24
CA GLY A 42 -5.12 -8.95 0.05
C GLY A 42 -4.08 -8.23 -0.81
N ALA A 43 -4.51 -7.58 -1.90
CA ALA A 43 -3.60 -6.80 -2.74
C ALA A 43 -3.02 -5.57 -2.00
N THR A 44 -3.79 -4.96 -1.10
CA THR A 44 -3.32 -3.85 -0.25
C THR A 44 -2.30 -4.32 0.80
N ASP A 45 -2.53 -5.48 1.41
CA ASP A 45 -1.59 -6.11 2.35
C ASP A 45 -0.29 -6.54 1.65
N GLU A 46 -0.39 -7.09 0.43
CA GLU A 46 0.76 -7.42 -0.41
C GLU A 46 1.58 -6.16 -0.77
N LEU A 47 0.91 -5.04 -1.07
CA LEU A 47 1.58 -3.75 -1.27
C LEU A 47 2.31 -3.29 0.00
N SER A 48 1.66 -3.34 1.15
CA SER A 48 2.28 -2.95 2.43
C SER A 48 3.52 -3.79 2.72
N SER A 49 3.45 -5.10 2.45
CA SER A 49 4.57 -6.03 2.59
C SER A 49 5.73 -5.70 1.63
N ALA A 50 5.42 -5.40 0.36
CA ALA A 50 6.42 -4.99 -0.63
C ALA A 50 7.09 -3.66 -0.25
N ILE A 51 6.33 -2.70 0.27
CA ILE A 51 6.87 -1.44 0.79
C ILE A 51 7.79 -1.68 1.99
N GLY A 52 7.42 -2.58 2.91
CA GLY A 52 8.29 -2.97 4.02
C GLY A 52 9.65 -3.48 3.55
N LEU A 53 9.67 -4.37 2.56
CA LEU A 53 10.91 -4.87 1.96
C LEU A 53 11.73 -3.76 1.27
N ALA A 54 11.07 -2.85 0.55
CA ALA A 54 11.74 -1.69 -0.03
C ALA A 54 12.31 -0.75 1.05
N GLY A 55 11.61 -0.63 2.18
CA GLY A 55 12.05 0.11 3.37
C GLY A 55 13.33 -0.44 3.96
N GLU A 56 13.45 -1.77 4.12
CA GLU A 56 14.68 -2.42 4.62
C GLU A 56 15.89 -2.10 3.72
N PHE A 57 15.78 -2.33 2.41
CA PHE A 57 16.87 -2.00 1.48
C PHE A 57 17.23 -0.51 1.48
N SER A 58 16.24 0.36 1.66
CA SER A 58 16.46 1.80 1.71
C SER A 58 17.11 2.25 3.02
N SER A 59 16.76 1.60 4.14
CA SER A 59 17.32 1.83 5.47
C SER A 59 18.80 1.44 5.54
N GLU A 60 19.17 0.30 4.93
CA GLU A 60 20.57 -0.12 4.78
C GLU A 60 21.45 0.93 4.09
N LYS A 61 20.83 1.82 3.30
CA LYS A 61 21.49 2.90 2.56
C LYS A 61 21.41 4.26 3.25
N GLY A 62 20.76 4.34 4.41
CA GLY A 62 20.60 5.56 5.19
C GLY A 62 19.62 6.57 4.58
N HIS A 63 18.66 6.12 3.76
CA HIS A 63 17.65 7.00 3.19
C HIS A 63 16.65 7.47 4.25
N THR A 64 16.45 8.78 4.38
CA THR A 64 15.53 9.37 5.36
C THR A 64 14.05 9.20 5.00
N PHE A 65 13.73 8.91 3.73
CA PHE A 65 12.35 8.68 3.29
C PHE A 65 11.75 7.37 3.85
N VAL A 66 12.54 6.53 4.54
CA VAL A 66 12.04 5.31 5.20
C VAL A 66 10.92 5.63 6.19
N GLU A 67 10.98 6.76 6.89
CA GLU A 67 9.90 7.23 7.77
C GLU A 67 8.60 7.53 7.01
N GLN A 68 8.71 8.03 5.78
CA GLN A 68 7.55 8.24 4.92
C GLN A 68 6.98 6.90 4.43
N LEU A 69 7.84 5.92 4.07
CA LEU A 69 7.39 4.56 3.73
C LEU A 69 6.65 3.90 4.90
N HIS A 70 7.15 4.05 6.13
CA HIS A 70 6.47 3.58 7.33
C HIS A 70 5.10 4.27 7.50
N LYS A 71 5.03 5.60 7.31
CA LYS A 71 3.76 6.33 7.30
C LYS A 71 2.79 5.83 6.22
N VAL A 72 3.30 5.49 5.03
CA VAL A 72 2.50 4.87 3.97
C VAL A 72 1.96 3.50 4.40
N GLN A 73 2.75 2.65 5.06
CA GLN A 73 2.24 1.36 5.56
C GLN A 73 1.10 1.55 6.58
N CYS A 74 1.20 2.54 7.47
CA CYS A 74 0.11 2.92 8.36
C CYS A 74 -1.13 3.39 7.58
N MET A 75 -0.96 4.21 6.55
CA MET A 75 -2.08 4.65 5.72
C MET A 75 -2.71 3.50 4.93
N LEU A 76 -1.93 2.50 4.52
CA LEU A 76 -2.46 1.30 3.85
C LEU A 76 -3.30 0.43 4.81
N GLN A 77 -3.04 0.50 6.13
CA GLN A 77 -3.92 -0.12 7.13
C GLN A 77 -5.28 0.61 7.21
N ASP A 78 -5.29 1.93 7.09
CA ASP A 78 -6.54 2.73 7.03
C ASP A 78 -7.31 2.47 5.72
N VAL A 79 -6.59 2.37 4.60
CA VAL A 79 -7.16 1.91 3.31
C VAL A 79 -7.80 0.54 3.49
N GLY A 80 -7.08 -0.43 4.07
CA GLY A 80 -7.60 -1.76 4.35
C GLY A 80 -8.85 -1.71 5.24
N SER A 81 -8.87 -0.85 6.27
CA SER A 81 -10.03 -0.69 7.13
C SER A 81 -11.26 -0.13 6.39
N ASN A 82 -11.07 0.79 5.45
CA ASN A 82 -12.13 1.29 4.58
C ASN A 82 -12.67 0.18 3.66
N LEU A 83 -11.78 -0.55 2.98
CA LEU A 83 -12.15 -1.64 2.07
C LEU A 83 -12.86 -2.79 2.79
N ALA A 84 -12.44 -3.09 4.04
CA ALA A 84 -13.09 -4.08 4.89
C ALA A 84 -14.46 -3.63 5.40
N THR A 85 -14.91 -2.41 5.11
CA THR A 85 -16.18 -1.84 5.58
C THR A 85 -17.06 -1.42 4.39
N PRO A 86 -17.65 -2.37 3.65
CA PRO A 86 -18.42 -2.08 2.45
C PRO A 86 -19.59 -1.15 2.75
N LEU A 87 -19.70 -0.04 2.01
CA LEU A 87 -20.66 1.03 2.30
C LEU A 87 -22.13 0.55 2.27
N SER A 88 -22.44 -0.44 1.44
CA SER A 88 -23.79 -1.03 1.34
C SER A 88 -24.23 -1.76 2.61
N SER A 89 -23.28 -2.34 3.35
CA SER A 89 -23.52 -3.06 4.61
C SER A 89 -23.18 -2.26 5.87
N ALA A 90 -22.59 -1.07 5.70
CA ALA A 90 -22.08 -0.26 6.79
C ALA A 90 -23.20 0.52 7.52
N ARG A 91 -23.12 0.54 8.86
CA ARG A 91 -23.87 1.48 9.70
C ARG A 91 -23.09 2.79 9.82
N GLU A 92 -23.74 3.85 10.28
CA GLU A 92 -23.09 5.17 10.45
C GLU A 92 -21.84 5.11 11.35
N ALA A 93 -21.88 4.34 12.44
CA ALA A 93 -20.73 4.14 13.31
C ALA A 93 -19.54 3.45 12.60
N HIS A 94 -19.82 2.50 11.70
CA HIS A 94 -18.78 1.87 10.89
C HIS A 94 -18.15 2.90 9.94
N ARG A 95 -18.99 3.65 9.21
CA ARG A 95 -18.56 4.69 8.26
C ARG A 95 -17.71 5.77 8.92
N LYS A 96 -18.08 6.24 10.11
CA LYS A 96 -17.31 7.24 10.87
C LYS A 96 -15.94 6.71 11.30
N ARG A 97 -15.85 5.43 11.68
CA ARG A 97 -14.59 4.83 12.15
C ARG A 97 -13.61 4.56 11.00
N THR A 98 -14.10 4.32 9.78
CA THR A 98 -13.28 3.93 8.63
C THR A 98 -13.33 4.94 7.49
N SER A 99 -13.68 6.20 7.80
CA SER A 99 -13.71 7.29 6.81
C SER A 99 -12.30 7.58 6.29
N PHE A 100 -12.15 7.85 5.00
CA PHE A 100 -10.86 8.13 4.39
C PHE A 100 -10.86 9.55 3.78
N SER A 101 -10.12 10.47 4.42
CA SER A 101 -10.05 11.86 3.95
C SER A 101 -9.10 12.03 2.76
N GLU A 102 -9.19 13.16 2.05
CA GLU A 102 -8.29 13.49 0.93
C GLU A 102 -6.87 13.92 1.38
N LYS A 103 -6.66 14.25 2.67
CA LYS A 103 -5.38 14.76 3.19
C LYS A 103 -4.15 13.91 2.83
N PRO A 104 -4.17 12.56 2.92
CA PRO A 104 -3.02 11.73 2.57
C PRO A 104 -2.68 11.80 1.07
N VAL A 105 -3.64 12.09 0.20
CA VAL A 105 -3.40 12.29 -1.24
C VAL A 105 -2.57 13.54 -1.46
N LEU A 106 -2.97 14.66 -0.83
CA LEU A 106 -2.27 15.94 -0.91
C LEU A 106 -0.86 15.87 -0.31
N GLU A 107 -0.69 15.08 0.74
CA GLU A 107 0.64 14.86 1.34
C GLU A 107 1.58 14.10 0.39
N LEU A 108 1.08 13.07 -0.32
CA LEU A 108 1.89 12.39 -1.34
C LEU A 108 2.30 13.33 -2.47
N GLU A 109 1.41 14.23 -2.90
CA GLU A 109 1.72 15.25 -3.92
C GLU A 109 2.86 16.16 -3.46
N GLN A 110 2.82 16.64 -2.22
CA GLN A 110 3.90 17.46 -1.65
C GLN A 110 5.24 16.71 -1.62
N TRP A 111 5.24 15.43 -1.25
CA TRP A 111 6.48 14.63 -1.26
C TRP A 111 6.98 14.37 -2.68
N ILE A 112 6.07 14.07 -3.63
CA ILE A 112 6.40 13.89 -5.05
C ILE A 112 7.11 15.13 -5.57
N ASP A 113 6.56 16.32 -5.33
CA ASP A 113 7.14 17.58 -5.80
C ASP A 113 8.54 17.79 -5.20
N SER A 114 8.70 17.61 -3.88
CA SER A 114 9.97 17.78 -3.17
C SER A 114 11.10 16.86 -3.66
N TYR A 115 10.80 15.61 -4.01
CA TYR A 115 11.80 14.70 -4.57
C TYR A 115 12.04 14.96 -6.06
N SER A 116 11.00 15.35 -6.81
CA SER A 116 11.09 15.63 -8.24
C SER A 116 11.99 16.82 -8.54
N GLU A 117 11.96 17.86 -7.70
CA GLU A 117 12.85 19.04 -7.80
C GLU A 117 14.35 18.69 -7.72
N GLN A 118 14.70 17.59 -7.07
CA GLN A 118 16.08 17.14 -6.91
C GLN A 118 16.54 16.19 -8.03
N LEU A 119 15.61 15.70 -8.85
CA LEU A 119 15.89 14.70 -9.85
C LEU A 119 16.30 15.34 -11.19
N PRO A 120 17.20 14.68 -11.95
CA PRO A 120 17.40 15.06 -13.34
C PRO A 120 16.11 14.83 -14.15
N PRO A 121 15.83 15.70 -15.15
CA PRO A 121 14.67 15.56 -16.02
C PRO A 121 14.58 14.16 -16.64
N LEU A 122 13.38 13.58 -16.64
CA LEU A 122 13.12 12.29 -17.28
C LEU A 122 12.91 12.50 -18.79
N THR A 123 13.92 12.20 -19.60
CA THR A 123 13.86 12.39 -21.06
C THR A 123 13.51 11.12 -21.84
N ALA A 124 13.53 9.96 -21.18
CA ALA A 124 13.24 8.66 -21.78
C ALA A 124 12.57 7.71 -20.78
N PHE A 125 11.93 6.65 -21.28
CA PHE A 125 11.43 5.58 -20.42
C PHE A 125 12.59 4.84 -19.75
N ILE A 126 12.49 4.64 -18.44
CA ILE A 126 13.45 3.87 -17.65
C ILE A 126 12.92 2.46 -17.38
N LEU A 127 13.84 1.50 -17.37
CA LEU A 127 13.60 0.14 -16.90
C LEU A 127 13.72 0.10 -15.37
N PRO A 128 12.87 -0.67 -14.66
CA PRO A 128 13.01 -0.91 -13.23
C PRO A 128 14.42 -1.43 -12.86
N SER A 129 15.28 -0.55 -12.38
CA SER A 129 16.72 -0.82 -12.16
C SER A 129 17.27 0.13 -11.10
N GLY A 130 18.54 0.54 -11.13
CA GLY A 130 19.06 1.56 -10.20
C GLY A 130 19.44 1.08 -8.80
N GLY A 131 19.73 -0.22 -8.61
CA GLY A 131 20.13 -0.78 -7.31
C GLY A 131 18.98 -1.43 -6.53
N ARG A 132 19.26 -1.98 -5.33
CA ARG A 132 18.28 -2.77 -4.56
C ARG A 132 17.09 -1.94 -4.12
N SER A 133 17.34 -0.77 -3.53
CA SER A 133 16.29 0.15 -3.05
C SER A 133 15.38 0.59 -4.21
N SER A 134 15.97 1.09 -5.29
CA SER A 134 15.24 1.55 -6.48
C SER A 134 14.43 0.44 -7.15
N ALA A 135 15.03 -0.74 -7.37
CA ALA A 135 14.34 -1.87 -7.96
C ALA A 135 13.17 -2.37 -7.08
N ALA A 136 13.36 -2.42 -5.75
CA ALA A 136 12.30 -2.77 -4.81
C ALA A 136 11.16 -1.75 -4.80
N LEU A 137 11.47 -0.45 -4.85
CA LEU A 137 10.46 0.62 -4.95
C LEU A 137 9.67 0.53 -6.26
N HIS A 138 10.33 0.22 -7.39
CA HIS A 138 9.63 -0.04 -8.64
C HIS A 138 8.78 -1.31 -8.62
N PHE A 139 9.20 -2.35 -7.90
CA PHE A 139 8.37 -3.53 -7.66
C PHE A 139 7.13 -3.16 -6.85
N SER A 140 7.30 -2.45 -5.73
CA SER A 140 6.20 -1.95 -4.90
C SER A 140 5.25 -1.06 -5.70
N ARG A 141 5.75 -0.23 -6.61
CA ARG A 141 4.92 0.55 -7.55
C ARG A 141 4.03 -0.35 -8.44
N ALA A 142 4.57 -1.45 -8.96
CA ALA A 142 3.79 -2.37 -9.78
C ALA A 142 2.72 -3.11 -8.95
N VAL A 143 3.05 -3.50 -7.72
CA VAL A 143 2.09 -4.06 -6.75
C VAL A 143 1.02 -3.03 -6.39
N CYS A 144 1.39 -1.76 -6.22
CA CYS A 144 0.47 -0.67 -5.91
C CYS A 144 -0.59 -0.51 -7.01
N ARG A 145 -0.15 -0.50 -8.28
CA ARG A 145 -1.06 -0.47 -9.44
C ARG A 145 -1.93 -1.72 -9.51
N ARG A 146 -1.48 -2.87 -9.00
CA ARG A 146 -2.33 -4.08 -8.90
C ARG A 146 -3.41 -3.89 -7.84
N ALA A 147 -3.06 -3.40 -6.65
CA ALA A 147 -4.02 -3.07 -5.60
C ALA A 147 -5.05 -2.05 -6.09
N GLU A 148 -4.63 -1.01 -6.79
CA GLU A 148 -5.51 -0.01 -7.41
C GLU A 148 -6.56 -0.67 -8.33
N ARG A 149 -6.14 -1.60 -9.22
CA ARG A 149 -7.07 -2.31 -10.11
C ARG A 149 -8.09 -3.18 -9.36
N CYS A 150 -7.74 -3.70 -8.18
CA CYS A 150 -8.67 -4.43 -7.33
C CYS A 150 -9.65 -3.49 -6.62
N VAL A 151 -9.22 -2.27 -6.28
CA VAL A 151 -10.02 -1.26 -5.57
C VAL A 151 -10.98 -0.48 -6.47
N VAL A 152 -10.54 -0.09 -7.67
CA VAL A 152 -11.33 0.75 -8.60
C VAL A 152 -12.77 0.23 -8.79
N PRO A 153 -12.99 -1.07 -9.01
CA PRO A 153 -14.35 -1.57 -9.19
C PRO A 153 -15.22 -1.51 -7.93
N LEU A 154 -14.62 -1.57 -6.73
CA LEU A 154 -15.36 -1.38 -5.47
C LEU A 154 -15.82 0.07 -5.33
N VAL A 155 -14.97 1.03 -5.70
CA VAL A 155 -15.34 2.45 -5.74
C VAL A 155 -16.45 2.69 -6.76
N GLN A 156 -16.34 2.12 -7.97
CA GLN A 156 -17.38 2.25 -9.01
C GLN A 156 -18.72 1.64 -8.59
N ALA A 157 -18.69 0.57 -7.79
CA ALA A 157 -19.89 -0.04 -7.21
C ALA A 157 -20.44 0.72 -5.99
N GLY A 158 -19.78 1.80 -5.55
CA GLY A 158 -20.18 2.56 -4.36
C GLY A 158 -19.94 1.82 -3.05
N GLU A 159 -19.01 0.85 -3.02
CA GLU A 159 -18.69 0.04 -1.84
C GLU A 159 -17.52 0.59 -1.01
N ALA A 160 -16.71 1.47 -1.58
CA ALA A 160 -15.54 2.08 -0.94
C ALA A 160 -15.45 3.58 -1.22
N ASP A 161 -14.70 4.30 -0.37
CA ASP A 161 -14.50 5.74 -0.54
C ASP A 161 -13.62 6.04 -1.78
N PRO A 162 -14.03 6.97 -2.68
CA PRO A 162 -13.23 7.33 -3.86
C PRO A 162 -11.81 7.81 -3.55
N ASN A 163 -11.58 8.41 -2.38
CA ASN A 163 -10.26 8.87 -1.99
C ASN A 163 -9.26 7.72 -1.79
N VAL A 164 -9.72 6.49 -1.53
CA VAL A 164 -8.86 5.31 -1.45
C VAL A 164 -8.21 5.03 -2.81
N ALA A 165 -9.00 5.05 -3.89
CA ALA A 165 -8.47 4.85 -5.24
C ALA A 165 -7.54 6.00 -5.65
N LYS A 166 -7.90 7.26 -5.34
CA LYS A 166 -7.03 8.42 -5.58
C LYS A 166 -5.69 8.28 -4.85
N TYR A 167 -5.70 7.81 -3.60
CA TYR A 167 -4.50 7.60 -2.81
C TYR A 167 -3.59 6.55 -3.43
N LEU A 168 -4.12 5.38 -3.82
CA LEU A 168 -3.32 4.34 -4.47
C LEU A 168 -2.73 4.78 -5.82
N ASN A 169 -3.52 5.51 -6.62
CA ASN A 169 -3.03 6.08 -7.88
C ASN A 169 -1.83 7.01 -7.61
N ARG A 170 -1.98 7.97 -6.68
CA ARG A 170 -0.92 8.92 -6.33
C ARG A 170 0.28 8.26 -5.66
N LEU A 171 0.05 7.22 -4.85
CA LEU A 171 1.10 6.45 -4.21
C LEU A 171 1.99 5.74 -5.25
N SER A 172 1.40 5.30 -6.38
CA SER A 172 2.19 4.70 -7.45
C SER A 172 3.14 5.71 -8.12
N ASP A 173 2.74 6.98 -8.23
CA ASP A 173 3.61 8.07 -8.70
C ASP A 173 4.73 8.36 -7.69
N TYR A 174 4.39 8.44 -6.40
CA TYR A 174 5.36 8.64 -5.32
C TYR A 174 6.42 7.54 -5.29
N LEU A 175 6.02 6.27 -5.39
CA LEU A 175 6.95 5.13 -5.44
C LEU A 175 7.85 5.18 -6.68
N PHE A 176 7.35 5.68 -7.82
CA PHE A 176 8.18 5.90 -9.00
C PHE A 176 9.25 6.96 -8.74
N VAL A 177 8.86 8.13 -8.21
CA VAL A 177 9.78 9.23 -7.91
C VAL A 177 10.83 8.82 -6.88
N LEU A 178 10.42 8.14 -5.80
CA LEU A 178 11.36 7.61 -4.82
C LEU A 178 12.35 6.60 -5.41
N ALA A 179 11.90 5.73 -6.33
CA ALA A 179 12.80 4.77 -6.97
C ALA A 179 13.93 5.50 -7.71
N ARG A 180 13.60 6.56 -8.45
CA ARG A 180 14.60 7.40 -9.14
C ARG A 180 15.53 8.10 -8.16
N TYR A 181 14.95 8.66 -7.09
CA TYR A 181 15.70 9.39 -6.07
C TYR A 181 16.69 8.47 -5.34
N ALA A 182 16.26 7.26 -4.98
CA ALA A 182 17.12 6.26 -4.37
C ALA A 182 18.30 5.89 -5.27
N ALA A 183 18.04 5.63 -6.57
CA ALA A 183 19.10 5.34 -7.53
C ALA A 183 20.13 6.49 -7.62
N MET A 184 19.65 7.73 -7.75
CA MET A 184 20.50 8.92 -7.81
C MET A 184 21.37 9.08 -6.55
N LYS A 185 20.77 9.00 -5.36
CA LYS A 185 21.49 9.16 -4.08
C LYS A 185 22.49 8.04 -3.81
N GLU A 186 22.24 6.84 -4.32
CA GLU A 186 23.16 5.70 -4.24
C GLU A 186 24.23 5.68 -5.35
N GLY A 187 24.24 6.69 -6.24
CA GLY A 187 25.17 6.74 -7.39
C GLY A 187 24.97 5.58 -8.37
N LYS A 188 23.73 5.11 -8.53
CA LYS A 188 23.35 4.04 -9.46
C LYS A 188 22.65 4.61 -10.69
N GLU A 189 23.03 4.11 -11.86
CA GLU A 189 22.38 4.48 -13.11
C GLU A 189 21.09 3.68 -13.34
N GLU A 190 20.05 4.40 -13.77
CA GLU A 190 18.81 3.83 -14.28
C GLU A 190 19.03 3.40 -15.73
N LYS A 191 18.61 2.18 -16.07
CA LYS A 191 18.70 1.70 -17.45
C LYS A 191 17.62 2.34 -18.30
N ILE A 192 17.99 2.92 -19.44
CA ILE A 192 17.05 3.47 -20.41
C ILE A 192 16.48 2.33 -21.27
N TYR A 193 15.18 2.38 -21.55
CA TYR A 193 14.55 1.47 -22.50
C TYR A 193 15.05 1.75 -23.93
N ILE A 194 15.55 0.71 -24.59
CA ILE A 194 16.00 0.77 -25.99
C ILE A 194 14.92 0.08 -26.83
N LYS A 195 14.30 0.84 -27.74
CA LYS A 195 13.35 0.28 -28.71
C LYS A 195 14.13 -0.57 -29.72
N PRO A 196 13.81 -1.86 -29.91
CA PRO A 196 14.43 -2.66 -30.96
C PRO A 196 14.16 -2.05 -32.33
N GLU A 197 15.16 -2.05 -33.21
CA GLU A 197 14.96 -1.75 -34.63
C GLU A 197 14.10 -2.86 -35.27
N PRO A 198 13.23 -2.55 -36.25
CA PRO A 198 12.32 -3.49 -36.88
C PRO A 198 13.00 -4.68 -37.56
#